data_AF-M0NKZ5-F1
#
_entry.id   AF-M0NKZ5-F1
#
_cell.length_a   1.000
_cell.length_b   1.000
_cell.length_c   1.000
_cell.angle_alpha   90.00
_cell.angle_beta   90.00
_cell.angle_gamma   90.00
#
_symmetry.space_group_name_H-M   'P 1'
#
loop_
_entity.id
_entity.type
_entity.pdbx_description
1 polymer ?
#
loop_
_entity_poly.entity_id
_entity_poly.type
_entity_poly.pdbx_seq_one_letter_code
_entity_poly.pdbx_strand_id
1 'polypeptide(L)'
;MNLRPVAALGVALTTFLVAAALLTELLAARIAFSAFVGLPVGLVAGAAAGIATWARLWRRPRARPPLLGVAAFGYALLLAAAVSYAVPPARGFVSVGTAVPFAVACAVAASLLARRYGERIA
;
A
#
# COMPACT_ATOMS: atom_id res chain seq x y z
N MET A 1 -9.31 4.87 18.62
CA MET A 1 -9.50 5.29 17.21
C MET A 1 -9.90 4.07 16.39
N ASN A 2 -10.85 4.21 15.46
CA ASN A 2 -11.29 3.10 14.61
C ASN A 2 -10.21 2.81 13.54
N LEU A 3 -9.55 1.65 13.62
CA LEU A 3 -8.47 1.27 12.67
C LEU A 3 -8.98 0.69 11.35
N ARG A 4 -10.28 0.42 11.25
CA ARG A 4 -10.96 -0.07 10.05
C ARG A 4 -10.79 0.84 8.82
N PRO A 5 -11.06 2.17 8.89
CA PRO A 5 -10.76 3.10 7.79
C PRO A 5 -9.30 3.11 7.38
N VAL A 6 -8.40 3.11 8.37
CA VAL A 6 -6.96 3.16 8.13
C VAL A 6 -6.50 1.93 7.34
N ALA A 7 -6.96 0.75 7.74
CA ALA A 7 -6.63 -0.48 7.02
C ALA A 7 -7.26 -0.52 5.62
N ALA A 8 -8.53 -0.14 5.47
CA ALA A 8 -9.19 -0.15 4.17
C ALA A 8 -8.52 0.79 3.17
N LEU A 9 -8.21 2.02 3.59
CA LEU A 9 -7.52 3.00 2.75
C LEU A 9 -6.09 2.56 2.42
N GLY A 10 -5.32 2.09 3.41
CA GLY A 10 -3.96 1.63 3.16
C GLY A 10 -3.90 0.39 2.26
N VAL A 11 -4.83 -0.56 2.40
CA VAL A 11 -4.92 -1.74 1.50
C VAL A 11 -5.33 -1.32 0.10
N ALA A 12 -6.29 -0.40 -0.04
CA ALA A 12 -6.67 0.15 -1.33
C ALA A 12 -5.46 0.81 -2.02
N LEU A 13 -4.72 1.63 -1.28
CA LEU A 13 -3.57 2.36 -1.78
C LEU A 13 -2.43 1.42 -2.20
N THR A 14 -2.13 0.42 -1.37
CA THR A 14 -1.12 -0.59 -1.68
C THR A 14 -1.48 -1.35 -2.95
N THR A 15 -2.73 -1.80 -3.04
CA THR A 15 -3.20 -2.56 -4.20
C THR A 15 -3.18 -1.70 -5.46
N PHE A 16 -3.59 -0.43 -5.36
CA PHE A 16 -3.49 0.55 -6.45
C PHE A 16 -2.05 0.69 -6.95
N LEU A 17 -1.10 0.99 -6.05
CA LEU A 17 0.29 1.22 -6.42
C LEU A 17 0.92 -0.02 -7.06
N VAL A 18 0.71 -1.19 -6.47
CA VAL A 18 1.28 -2.45 -6.96
C VAL A 18 0.68 -2.81 -8.32
N ALA A 19 -0.65 -2.78 -8.46
CA ALA A 19 -1.31 -3.14 -9.71
C ALA A 19 -0.97 -2.14 -10.83
N ALA A 20 -0.97 -0.84 -10.53
CA ALA A 20 -0.62 0.19 -11.51
C ALA A 20 0.83 0.05 -11.97
N ALA A 21 1.78 -0.11 -11.04
CA ALA A 21 3.20 -0.27 -11.37
C ALA A 21 3.44 -1.54 -12.19
N LEU A 22 2.93 -2.70 -11.74
CA LEU A 22 3.11 -3.96 -12.45
C LEU A 22 2.52 -3.94 -13.86
N LEU A 23 1.29 -3.45 -14.02
CA LEU A 23 0.67 -3.38 -15.33
C LEU A 23 1.36 -2.38 -16.24
N THR A 24 1.81 -1.24 -15.71
CA THR A 24 2.54 -0.23 -16.50
C THR A 24 3.86 -0.80 -17.02
N GLU A 25 4.62 -1.48 -16.16
CA GLU A 25 5.90 -2.12 -16.53
C GLU A 25 5.71 -3.27 -17.52
N LEU A 26 4.74 -4.16 -17.28
CA LEU A 26 4.46 -5.28 -18.17
C LEU A 26 3.99 -4.82 -19.55
N LEU A 27 3.21 -3.75 -19.63
CA LEU A 27 2.74 -3.18 -20.89
C LEU A 27 3.77 -2.23 -21.53
N ALA A 28 4.77 -1.72 -20.79
CA ALA A 28 5.75 -0.79 -21.34
C ALA A 28 6.53 -1.41 -22.52
N ALA A 29 6.78 -2.72 -22.48
CA ALA A 29 7.40 -3.46 -23.58
C ALA A 29 6.52 -3.59 -24.84
N ARG A 30 5.23 -3.26 -24.76
CA ARG A 30 4.25 -3.47 -25.83
C ARG A 30 3.54 -2.19 -26.30
N ILE A 31 3.39 -1.19 -25.43
CA ILE A 31 2.57 0.00 -25.68
C ILE A 31 3.31 1.22 -25.13
N ALA A 32 3.55 2.23 -25.98
CA ALA A 32 4.25 3.47 -25.61
C ALA A 32 3.55 4.26 -24.48
N PHE A 33 2.24 4.07 -24.32
CA PHE A 33 1.43 4.69 -23.27
C PHE A 33 0.79 3.67 -22.32
N SER A 34 1.58 2.71 -21.84
CA SER A 34 1.13 1.69 -20.88
C SER A 34 0.48 2.28 -19.62
N ALA A 35 0.90 3.48 -19.20
CA ALA A 35 0.34 4.17 -18.04
C ALA A 35 -1.16 4.48 -18.16
N PHE A 36 -1.69 4.71 -19.37
CA PHE A 36 -3.13 4.93 -19.57
C PHE A 36 -3.97 3.70 -19.27
N VAL A 37 -3.37 2.50 -19.28
CA VAL A 37 -4.05 1.25 -18.91
C VAL A 37 -3.74 0.89 -17.45
N GLY A 38 -2.48 1.01 -17.04
CA GLY A 38 -2.04 0.64 -15.70
C GLY A 38 -2.72 1.45 -14.60
N LEU A 39 -2.83 2.77 -14.74
CA LEU A 39 -3.41 3.64 -13.72
C LEU A 39 -4.91 3.38 -13.49
N PRO A 40 -5.79 3.34 -14.51
CA PRO A 40 -7.20 3.06 -14.29
C PRO A 40 -7.45 1.67 -13.73
N VAL A 41 -6.74 0.64 -14.24
CA VAL A 41 -6.89 -0.73 -13.75
C VAL A 41 -6.42 -0.83 -12.30
N GLY A 42 -5.29 -0.20 -11.98
CA GLY A 42 -4.83 -0.08 -10.59
C GLY A 42 -5.87 0.58 -9.70
N LEU A 43 -6.54 1.65 -10.16
CA LEU A 43 -7.55 2.37 -9.38
C LEU A 43 -8.75 1.48 -9.06
N VAL A 44 -9.26 0.75 -10.06
CA VAL A 44 -10.37 -0.20 -9.89
C VAL A 44 -9.97 -1.33 -8.92
N ALA A 45 -8.78 -1.90 -9.09
CA ALA A 45 -8.26 -2.94 -8.21
C ALA A 45 -8.11 -2.45 -6.76
N GLY A 46 -7.56 -1.23 -6.59
CA GLY A 46 -7.43 -0.57 -5.30
C GLY A 46 -8.77 -0.34 -4.62
N ALA A 47 -9.74 0.23 -5.34
CA ALA A 47 -11.09 0.45 -4.82
C ALA A 47 -11.76 -0.87 -4.40
N ALA A 48 -11.68 -1.91 -5.23
CA ALA A 48 -12.23 -3.23 -4.92
C ALA A 48 -11.60 -3.84 -3.66
N ALA A 49 -10.27 -3.77 -3.52
CA ALA A 49 -9.56 -4.27 -2.34
C ALA A 49 -9.91 -3.48 -1.07
N GLY A 50 -10.03 -2.16 -1.16
CA GLY A 50 -10.47 -1.29 -0.06
C GLY A 50 -11.88 -1.62 0.40
N ILE A 51 -12.82 -1.74 -0.53
CA ILE A 51 -14.23 -2.10 -0.26
C ILE A 51 -14.29 -3.50 0.37
N ALA A 52 -13.59 -4.49 -0.19
CA ALA A 52 -13.53 -5.85 0.36
C ALA A 52 -12.96 -5.85 1.80
N THR A 53 -11.93 -5.03 2.04
CA THR A 53 -11.33 -4.84 3.36
C THR A 53 -12.32 -4.28 4.36
N TRP A 54 -13.01 -3.19 3.99
CA TRP A 54 -13.98 -2.51 4.84
C TRP A 54 -15.22 -3.36 5.12
N ALA A 55 -15.80 -3.96 4.08
CA ALA A 55 -17.08 -4.64 4.14
C ALA A 55 -16.97 -6.01 4.81
N ARG A 56 -15.89 -6.76 4.51
CA ARG A 56 -15.80 -8.19 4.84
C ARG A 56 -14.54 -8.58 5.60
N LEU A 57 -13.35 -8.25 5.11
CA LEU A 57 -12.11 -8.81 5.67
C LEU A 57 -11.82 -8.29 7.08
N TRP A 58 -12.12 -7.01 7.39
CA TRP A 58 -11.87 -6.44 8.72
C TRP A 58 -12.66 -7.13 9.84
N ARG A 59 -13.81 -7.73 9.51
CA ARG A 59 -14.64 -8.47 10.48
C ARG A 59 -13.95 -9.75 10.98
N ARG A 60 -12.93 -10.24 10.28
CA ARG A 60 -12.18 -11.43 10.68
C ARG A 60 -10.99 -11.02 11.56
N PRO A 61 -10.97 -11.37 12.87
CA PRO A 61 -9.89 -10.96 13.77
C PRO A 61 -8.51 -11.40 13.27
N ARG A 62 -8.42 -12.62 12.73
CA ARG A 62 -7.19 -13.19 12.15
C ARG A 62 -6.64 -12.42 10.95
N ALA A 63 -7.48 -11.66 10.23
CA ALA A 63 -7.06 -10.90 9.06
C ALA A 63 -6.57 -9.49 9.42
N ARG A 64 -6.86 -8.96 10.62
CA ARG A 64 -6.50 -7.59 10.99
C ARG A 64 -4.99 -7.32 10.97
N PRO A 65 -4.11 -8.20 11.52
CA PRO A 65 -2.68 -7.94 11.49
C PRO A 65 -2.07 -7.86 10.09
N PRO A 66 -2.31 -8.81 9.16
CA PRO A 66 -1.76 -8.69 7.82
C PRO A 66 -2.37 -7.51 7.04
N LEU A 67 -3.64 -7.16 7.25
CA LEU A 67 -4.25 -5.99 6.60
C LEU A 67 -3.58 -4.67 7.04
N LEU A 68 -3.23 -4.55 8.32
CA LEU A 68 -2.49 -3.39 8.83
C LEU A 68 -1.05 -3.35 8.32
N GLY A 69 -0.40 -4.50 8.16
CA GLY A 69 0.89 -4.60 7.50
C GLY A 69 0.85 -4.12 6.05
N VAL A 70 -0.09 -4.66 5.27
CA VAL A 70 -0.31 -4.23 3.89
C VAL A 70 -0.60 -2.73 3.83
N ALA A 71 -1.48 -2.22 4.70
CA ALA A 71 -1.76 -0.79 4.78
C ALA A 71 -0.49 0.06 5.05
N ALA A 72 0.34 -0.37 5.99
CA ALA A 72 1.58 0.32 6.32
C ALA A 72 2.57 0.35 5.15
N PHE A 73 2.62 -0.71 4.33
CA PHE A 73 3.44 -0.75 3.13
C PHE A 73 3.07 0.38 2.16
N GLY A 74 1.78 0.49 1.80
CA GLY A 74 1.30 1.53 0.89
C GLY A 74 1.54 2.93 1.43
N TYR A 75 1.25 3.16 2.71
CA TYR A 75 1.51 4.46 3.33
C TYR A 75 2.99 4.83 3.35
N ALA A 76 3.89 3.86 3.61
CA ALA A 76 5.32 4.09 3.59
C ALA A 76 5.84 4.46 2.19
N LEU A 77 5.35 3.79 1.13
CA LEU A 77 5.67 4.15 -0.24
C LEU A 77 5.16 5.55 -0.61
N LEU A 78 3.92 5.87 -0.24
CA LEU A 78 3.34 7.19 -0.50
C LEU A 78 4.11 8.29 0.25
N LEU A 79 4.52 8.03 1.49
CA LEU A 79 5.36 8.94 2.25
C LEU A 79 6.72 9.13 1.59
N ALA A 80 7.38 8.06 1.16
CA ALA A 80 8.66 8.15 0.45
C ALA A 80 8.54 8.98 -0.85
N ALA A 81 7.47 8.76 -1.62
CA ALA A 81 7.18 9.54 -2.82
C ALA A 81 6.92 11.02 -2.48
N ALA A 82 6.12 11.29 -1.44
CA ALA A 82 5.83 12.65 -0.99
C ALA A 82 7.10 13.39 -0.51
N VAL A 83 8.00 12.71 0.21
CA VAL A 83 9.29 13.26 0.65
C VAL A 83 10.18 13.57 -0.55
N SER A 84 10.30 12.65 -1.51
CA SER A 84 11.07 12.87 -2.74
C SER A 84 10.53 14.04 -3.56
N TYR A 85 9.20 14.21 -3.58
CA TYR A 85 8.56 15.31 -4.28
C TYR A 85 8.77 16.66 -3.58
N ALA A 86 8.49 16.73 -2.28
CA ALA A 86 8.47 17.96 -1.49
C ALA A 86 9.85 18.44 -1.04
N VAL A 87 10.84 17.55 -0.91
CA VAL A 87 12.18 17.87 -0.39
C VAL A 87 13.21 17.57 -1.48
N PRO A 88 13.61 18.56 -2.30
CA PRO A 88 14.56 18.35 -3.40
C PRO A 88 15.88 17.66 -3.00
N PRO A 89 16.50 17.96 -1.84
CA PRO A 89 17.70 17.26 -1.37
C PRO A 89 17.47 15.76 -1.10
N ALA A 90 16.25 15.36 -0.77
CA ALA A 90 15.93 13.97 -0.44
C ALA A 90 15.82 13.06 -1.68
N ARG A 91 15.71 13.63 -2.89
CA ARG A 91 15.57 12.87 -4.15
C ARG A 91 16.71 11.89 -4.38
N GLY A 92 17.94 12.25 -3.99
CA GLY A 92 19.11 11.37 -4.11
C GLY A 92 19.06 10.14 -3.21
N PHE A 93 18.25 10.16 -2.15
CA PHE A 93 18.12 9.08 -1.17
C PHE A 93 16.88 8.20 -1.40
N VAL A 94 15.86 8.72 -2.08
CA VAL A 94 14.62 7.99 -2.39
C VAL A 94 14.75 7.33 -3.76
N SER A 95 15.03 6.04 -3.76
CA SER A 95 15.03 5.18 -4.94
C SER A 95 14.13 3.97 -4.70
N VAL A 96 13.82 3.21 -5.75
CA VAL A 96 13.11 1.93 -5.59
C VAL A 96 13.88 0.99 -4.66
N GLY A 97 15.22 0.99 -4.75
CA GLY A 97 16.10 0.18 -3.92
C GLY A 97 16.08 0.55 -2.44
N THR A 98 15.68 1.76 -2.05
CA THR A 98 15.58 2.19 -0.64
C THR A 98 14.13 2.25 -0.14
N ALA A 99 13.20 2.69 -0.98
CA ALA A 99 11.79 2.87 -0.61
C ALA A 99 11.07 1.52 -0.39
N VAL A 100 11.33 0.52 -1.22
CA VAL A 100 10.70 -0.81 -1.09
C VAL A 100 11.13 -1.51 0.20
N PRO A 101 12.43 -1.68 0.53
CA PRO A 101 12.81 -2.33 1.79
C PRO A 101 12.34 -1.56 3.02
N PHE A 102 12.33 -0.22 2.97
CA PHE A 102 11.74 0.60 4.03
C PHE A 102 10.25 0.29 4.22
N ALA A 103 9.47 0.27 3.13
CA ALA A 103 8.05 -0.06 3.18
C ALA A 103 7.79 -1.50 3.69
N VAL A 104 8.62 -2.47 3.30
CA VAL A 104 8.57 -3.84 3.82
C VAL A 104 8.83 -3.86 5.33
N ALA A 105 9.85 -3.14 5.81
CA ALA A 105 10.13 -3.05 7.24
C ALA A 105 8.95 -2.46 8.02
N CYS A 106 8.33 -1.39 7.51
CA CYS A 106 7.10 -0.83 8.08
C CYS A 106 5.94 -1.83 8.09
N ALA A 107 5.76 -2.59 7.02
CA ALA A 107 4.71 -3.61 6.91
C ALA A 107 4.88 -4.74 7.93
N VAL A 108 6.10 -5.23 8.09
CA VAL A 108 6.44 -6.27 9.07
C VAL A 108 6.25 -5.73 10.48
N ALA A 109 6.78 -4.55 10.79
CA ALA A 109 6.63 -3.92 12.10
C ALA A 109 5.16 -3.73 12.47
N ALA A 110 4.34 -3.17 11.56
CA ALA A 110 2.91 -2.98 11.78
C ALA A 110 2.17 -4.31 11.98
N SER A 111 2.51 -5.34 11.20
CA SER A 111 1.94 -6.69 11.33
C SER A 111 2.25 -7.31 12.69
N LEU A 112 3.51 -7.23 13.13
CA LEU A 112 3.96 -7.77 14.42
C LEU A 112 3.33 -7.02 15.59
N LEU A 113 3.27 -5.69 15.50
CA LEU A 113 2.64 -4.85 16.51
C LEU A 113 1.14 -5.17 16.62
N ALA A 114 0.45 -5.29 15.49
CA ALA A 114 -0.97 -5.65 15.46
C ALA A 114 -1.22 -7.07 16.00
N ARG A 115 -0.30 -8.02 15.79
CA ARG A 115 -0.37 -9.35 16.42
C ARG A 115 -0.18 -9.26 17.94
N ARG A 116 0.80 -8.48 18.40
CA ARG A 116 1.15 -8.35 19.82
C ARG A 116 0.07 -7.65 20.65
N TYR A 117 -0.60 -6.66 20.07
CA TYR A 117 -1.63 -5.85 20.74
C TYR A 117 -3.06 -6.20 20.28
N GLY A 118 -3.28 -7.37 19.67
CA GLY A 118 -4.59 -7.76 19.12
C GLY A 118 -5.75 -7.67 20.11
N GLU A 119 -5.48 -7.91 21.41
CA GLU A 119 -6.42 -7.75 22.53
C GLU A 119 -6.91 -6.29 22.73
N ARG A 120 -6.09 -5.28 22.39
CA ARG A 120 -6.42 -3.85 22.55
C ARG A 120 -7.01 -3.20 21.29
N ILE A 121 -6.95 -3.90 20.15
CA ILE A 121 -7.38 -3.44 18.82
C ILE A 121 -8.75 -4.05 18.43
N ALA A 122 -9.36 -4.82 19.35
CA ALA A 122 -10.63 -5.52 19.16
C ALA A 122 -11.80 -4.58 18.87
#